data_AF-T1G3I2-F1
#
_entry.id   AF-T1G3I2-F1
#
_cell.length_a   1.000
_cell.length_b   1.000
_cell.length_c   1.000
_cell.angle_alpha   90.00
_cell.angle_beta   90.00
_cell.angle_gamma   90.00
#
_symmetry.space_group_name_H-M   'P 1'
#
loop_
_entity.id
_entity.type
_entity.pdbx_description
1 polymer ?
#
loop_
_entity_poly.entity_id
_entity_poly.type
_entity_poly.pdbx_seq_one_letter_code
_entity_poly.pdbx_strand_id
1 'polypeptide(L)'
;MDTCLTDDNRPGRILLRPWLEKNLEDGNIEGLEWMDAEKTMFKVPWKHRSKKDWSLKHSSVFLEWAKNTGRWSRGDSSPNFAKLKTRLRCAFNKAPDIEEMKSKHSCQGEEPYKVYRFKNKKG
;
A
#
# COMPACT_ATOMS: atom_id res chain seq x y z
N MET A 1 6.63 -42.21 5.40
CA MET A 1 6.08 -40.97 5.99
C MET A 1 7.09 -39.91 5.66
N ASP A 2 6.70 -38.92 4.86
CA ASP A 2 7.29 -37.58 4.73
C ASP A 2 6.85 -37.01 3.37
N THR A 3 5.58 -36.63 3.30
CA THR A 3 5.06 -35.85 2.18
C THR A 3 5.57 -34.43 2.38
N CYS A 4 6.65 -34.07 1.69
CA CYS A 4 7.09 -32.69 1.57
C CYS A 4 5.94 -31.87 0.96
N LEU A 5 5.21 -31.15 1.81
CA LEU A 5 4.19 -30.21 1.39
C LEU A 5 4.89 -29.11 0.58
N THR A 6 4.58 -29.09 -0.71
CA THR A 6 4.95 -28.03 -1.64
C THR A 6 4.36 -26.71 -1.17
N ASP A 7 5.22 -25.80 -0.70
CA ASP A 7 4.89 -24.46 -0.22
C ASP A 7 4.60 -23.46 -1.37
N ASP A 8 3.95 -23.95 -2.43
CA ASP A 8 3.67 -23.23 -3.69
C ASP A 8 2.17 -22.94 -3.90
N ASN A 9 1.34 -23.06 -2.86
CA ASN A 9 -0.06 -22.63 -2.92
C ASN A 9 -0.26 -21.22 -2.33
N ARG A 10 0.58 -20.26 -2.74
CA ARG A 10 0.29 -18.83 -2.53
C ARG A 10 -0.36 -18.32 -3.82
N PRO A 11 -1.60 -17.80 -3.80
CA PRO A 11 -2.18 -17.16 -4.97
C PRO A 11 -1.17 -16.12 -5.48
N GLY A 12 -0.86 -16.16 -6.78
CA GLY A 12 0.22 -15.38 -7.38
C GLY A 12 0.22 -13.92 -6.91
N ARG A 13 1.41 -13.40 -6.59
CA ARG A 13 1.57 -12.02 -6.08
C ARG A 13 0.87 -11.03 -7.02
N ILE A 14 -0.14 -10.32 -6.51
CA ILE A 14 -0.87 -9.33 -7.29
C ILE A 14 0.03 -8.10 -7.48
N LEU A 15 0.07 -7.55 -8.70
CA LEU A 15 0.79 -6.31 -8.99
C LEU A 15 0.19 -5.11 -8.24
N LEU A 16 0.94 -4.02 -8.10
CA LEU A 16 0.55 -2.91 -7.23
C LEU A 16 -0.80 -2.29 -7.61
N ARG A 17 -1.04 -2.03 -8.91
CA ARG A 17 -2.30 -1.44 -9.38
C ARG A 17 -3.54 -2.28 -9.06
N PRO A 18 -3.66 -3.54 -9.52
CA PRO A 18 -4.84 -4.34 -9.22
C PRO A 18 -5.03 -4.57 -7.71
N TRP A 19 -3.93 -4.61 -6.95
CA TRP A 19 -4.01 -4.64 -5.48
C TRP A 19 -4.59 -3.34 -4.91
N LEU A 20 -4.15 -2.17 -5.39
CA LEU A 20 -4.68 -0.87 -4.96
C LEU A 20 -6.15 -0.72 -5.33
N GLU A 21 -6.52 -1.01 -6.58
CA GLU A 21 -7.91 -0.95 -7.07
C GLU A 21 -8.81 -1.76 -6.15
N LYS A 22 -8.47 -3.03 -5.87
CA LYS A 22 -9.24 -3.86 -4.94
C LYS A 22 -9.38 -3.23 -3.54
N ASN A 23 -8.28 -2.76 -2.94
CA ASN A 23 -8.32 -2.24 -1.58
C ASN A 23 -9.00 -0.87 -1.47
N LEU A 24 -8.98 -0.07 -2.54
CA LEU A 24 -9.72 1.19 -2.65
C LEU A 24 -11.22 0.95 -2.80
N GLU A 25 -11.62 -0.08 -3.55
CA GLU A 25 -13.02 -0.51 -3.64
C GLU A 25 -13.54 -1.10 -2.32
N ASP A 26 -12.75 -1.96 -1.69
CA ASP A 26 -13.13 -2.62 -0.45
C ASP A 26 -13.20 -1.63 0.74
N GLY A 27 -12.47 -0.52 0.69
CA GLY A 27 -12.45 0.50 1.76
C GLY A 27 -11.86 0.00 3.10
N ASN A 28 -11.18 -1.15 3.11
CA ASN A 28 -10.73 -1.82 4.34
C ASN A 28 -9.45 -1.24 4.97
N ILE A 29 -8.79 -0.29 4.29
CA ILE A 29 -7.55 0.32 4.76
C ILE A 29 -7.82 1.78 5.08
N GLU A 30 -7.83 2.13 6.38
CA GLU A 30 -8.07 3.49 6.86
C GLU A 30 -7.17 4.51 6.16
N GLY A 31 -7.79 5.53 5.55
CA GLY A 31 -7.13 6.63 4.86
C GLY A 31 -6.63 6.32 3.44
N LEU A 32 -6.73 5.07 2.96
CA LEU A 32 -6.55 4.73 1.55
C LEU A 32 -7.88 4.87 0.83
N GLU A 33 -8.08 5.98 0.11
CA GLU A 33 -9.41 6.34 -0.40
C GLU A 33 -9.30 7.04 -1.76
N TRP A 34 -10.35 6.88 -2.58
CA TRP A 34 -10.56 7.66 -3.79
C TRP A 34 -10.74 9.15 -3.46
N MET A 35 -10.23 10.03 -4.33
CA MET A 35 -10.33 11.49 -4.21
C MET A 35 -11.27 12.11 -5.25
N ASP A 36 -11.73 11.33 -6.21
CA ASP A 36 -12.59 11.72 -7.31
C ASP A 36 -13.63 10.63 -7.60
N ALA A 37 -14.80 11.03 -8.08
CA ALA A 37 -15.87 10.10 -8.43
C ALA A 37 -15.51 9.19 -9.63
N GLU A 38 -14.60 9.65 -10.49
CA GLU A 38 -14.10 8.90 -11.65
C GLU A 38 -13.13 7.77 -11.27
N LYS A 39 -12.75 7.68 -9.99
CA LYS A 39 -11.83 6.65 -9.47
C LYS A 39 -10.51 6.61 -10.23
N THR A 40 -9.95 7.79 -10.48
CA THR A 40 -8.64 7.93 -11.13
C THR A 40 -7.57 8.37 -10.14
N MET A 41 -7.93 9.06 -9.07
CA MET A 41 -7.05 9.63 -8.08
C MET A 41 -7.35 9.10 -6.68
N PHE A 42 -6.32 8.82 -5.91
CA PHE A 42 -6.46 8.32 -4.56
C PHE A 42 -5.38 8.87 -3.64
N LYS A 43 -5.68 8.90 -2.34
CA LYS A 43 -4.72 9.28 -1.30
C LYS A 43 -4.20 8.05 -0.57
N VAL A 44 -2.95 8.12 -0.12
CA VAL A 44 -2.28 7.09 0.66
C VAL A 44 -1.74 7.72 1.95
N PRO A 45 -2.09 7.20 3.14
CA PRO A 45 -1.57 7.72 4.41
C PRO A 45 -0.04 7.64 4.45
N TRP A 46 0.62 8.73 4.87
CA TRP A 46 2.08 8.83 4.84
C TRP A 46 2.72 9.36 6.13
N LYS A 47 2.01 9.23 7.26
CA LYS A 47 2.47 9.68 8.58
C LYS A 47 3.88 9.16 8.93
N HIS A 48 4.68 10.04 9.51
CA HIS A 48 6.03 9.72 9.93
C HIS A 48 5.99 9.06 11.33
N ARG A 49 6.76 8.00 11.54
CA ARG A 49 6.76 7.23 12.80
C ARG A 49 7.22 8.05 14.01
N SER A 50 7.99 9.13 13.80
CA SER A 50 8.43 10.01 14.87
C SER A 50 7.34 10.97 15.39
N LYS A 51 6.15 10.99 14.79
CA LYS A 51 5.02 11.78 15.30
C LYS A 51 4.45 11.12 16.57
N LYS A 52 4.12 11.92 17.58
CA LYS A 52 3.69 11.44 18.92
C LYS A 52 2.39 10.63 18.87
N ASP A 53 1.52 10.97 17.94
CA ASP A 53 0.21 10.37 17.67
C ASP A 53 0.27 9.28 16.60
N TRP A 54 1.47 8.77 16.29
CA TRP A 54 1.62 7.63 15.41
C TRP A 54 1.19 6.33 16.13
N SER A 55 0.49 5.49 15.39
CA SER A 55 0.01 4.17 15.80
C SER A 55 0.06 3.19 14.63
N LEU A 56 -0.20 1.90 14.89
CA LEU A 56 -0.14 0.84 13.88
C LEU A 56 -1.06 1.08 12.68
N LYS A 57 -2.19 1.76 12.88
CA LYS A 57 -3.18 2.05 11.82
C LYS A 57 -2.59 2.86 10.66
N HIS A 58 -1.65 3.78 10.94
CA HIS A 58 -0.98 4.57 9.90
C HIS A 58 0.04 3.75 9.10
N SER A 59 0.24 2.48 9.45
CA SER A 59 1.08 1.53 8.70
C SER A 59 0.28 0.42 8.03
N SER A 60 -1.04 0.40 8.15
CA SER A 60 -1.90 -0.64 7.60
C SER A 60 -1.67 -0.84 6.10
N VAL A 61 -1.58 0.24 5.31
CA VAL A 61 -1.31 0.13 3.86
C VAL A 61 0.04 -0.55 3.55
N PHE A 62 1.08 -0.30 4.34
CA PHE A 62 2.39 -0.93 4.16
C PHE A 62 2.37 -2.40 4.58
N LEU A 63 1.61 -2.73 5.64
CA LEU A 63 1.42 -4.10 6.13
C LEU A 63 0.61 -4.95 5.14
N GLU A 64 -0.53 -4.46 4.66
CA GLU A 64 -1.36 -5.20 3.71
C GLU A 64 -0.61 -5.45 2.39
N TRP A 65 0.18 -4.47 1.91
CA TRP A 65 1.05 -4.70 0.76
C TRP A 65 2.14 -5.75 1.04
N ALA A 66 2.69 -5.76 2.25
CA ALA A 66 3.68 -6.75 2.67
C ALA A 66 3.07 -8.16 2.72
N LYS A 67 1.82 -8.30 3.16
CA LYS A 67 1.06 -9.56 3.10
C LYS A 67 0.91 -10.04 1.66
N ASN A 68 0.45 -9.16 0.76
CA ASN A 68 0.28 -9.49 -0.67
C ASN A 68 1.59 -9.96 -1.34
N THR A 69 2.72 -9.35 -0.97
CA THR A 69 4.03 -9.71 -1.53
C THR A 69 4.72 -10.87 -0.81
N GLY A 70 4.11 -11.45 0.23
CA GLY A 70 4.68 -12.50 1.07
C GLY A 70 5.92 -12.06 1.85
N ARG A 71 6.02 -10.75 2.16
CA ARG A 71 7.16 -10.15 2.88
C ARG A 71 6.87 -9.91 4.36
N TRP A 72 5.64 -10.19 4.80
CA TRP A 72 5.23 -10.24 6.19
C TRP A 72 4.08 -11.24 6.33
N SER A 73 4.00 -11.94 7.47
CA SER A 73 2.91 -12.86 7.80
C SER A 73 2.45 -12.61 9.24
N ARG A 74 1.23 -13.05 9.59
CA ARG A 74 0.66 -12.81 10.94
C ARG A 74 1.49 -13.37 12.10
N GLY A 75 2.37 -14.33 11.84
CA GLY A 75 3.29 -14.90 12.85
C GLY A 75 4.55 -14.06 13.10
N ASP A 76 4.81 -13.01 12.32
CA ASP A 76 5.95 -12.11 12.54
C ASP A 76 5.59 -11.07 13.61
N SER A 77 6.14 -11.26 14.81
CA SER A 77 5.85 -10.48 16.01
C SER A 77 6.43 -9.06 16.01
N SER A 78 7.31 -8.71 15.06
CA SER A 78 7.97 -7.40 15.03
C SER A 78 8.22 -6.85 13.61
N PRO A 79 7.15 -6.48 12.87
CA PRO A 79 7.30 -5.89 11.53
C PRO A 79 8.20 -4.66 11.51
N ASN A 80 9.20 -4.67 10.63
CA ASN A 80 9.99 -3.48 10.34
C ASN A 80 9.22 -2.52 9.42
N PHE A 81 8.41 -1.64 10.00
CA PHE A 81 7.57 -0.67 9.27
C PHE A 81 8.35 0.23 8.31
N ALA A 82 9.59 0.61 8.63
CA ALA A 82 10.42 1.43 7.74
C ALA A 82 10.78 0.66 6.46
N LYS A 83 11.10 -0.64 6.58
CA LYS A 83 11.36 -1.52 5.45
C LYS A 83 10.10 -1.77 4.62
N LEU A 84 8.95 -1.97 5.26
CA LEU A 84 7.67 -2.16 4.56
C LEU A 84 7.25 -0.89 3.79
N LYS A 85 7.35 0.29 4.42
CA LYS A 85 7.11 1.60 3.78
C LYS A 85 8.03 1.82 2.58
N THR A 86 9.31 1.47 2.71
CA THR A 86 10.29 1.56 1.62
C THR A 86 9.90 0.65 0.45
N ARG A 87 9.47 -0.59 0.72
CA ARG A 87 9.01 -1.52 -0.33
C ARG A 87 7.79 -0.99 -1.08
N LEU A 88 6.80 -0.46 -0.37
CA LEU A 88 5.62 0.14 -1.04
C LEU A 88 6.03 1.34 -1.89
N ARG A 89 6.86 2.25 -1.37
CA ARG A 89 7.39 3.39 -2.14
C ARG A 89 8.10 2.94 -3.42
N CYS A 90 8.94 1.92 -3.34
CA CYS A 90 9.62 1.37 -4.52
C CYS A 90 8.64 0.76 -5.51
N ALA A 91 7.55 0.15 -5.06
CA ALA A 91 6.51 -0.38 -5.94
C ALA A 91 5.79 0.76 -6.69
N PHE A 92 5.45 1.86 -6.00
CA PHE A 92 4.89 3.06 -6.66
C PHE A 92 5.85 3.61 -7.72
N ASN A 93 7.13 3.76 -7.39
CA ASN A 93 8.13 4.29 -8.33
C ASN A 93 8.35 3.40 -9.56
N LYS A 94 8.06 2.10 -9.45
CA LYS A 94 8.23 1.13 -10.53
C LYS A 94 6.95 0.93 -11.35
N ALA A 95 5.80 1.36 -10.86
CA ALA A 95 4.52 1.20 -11.55
C ALA A 95 4.42 2.24 -12.68
N PRO A 96 4.53 1.85 -13.96
CA PRO A 96 4.54 2.81 -15.06
C PRO A 96 3.19 3.51 -15.25
N ASP A 97 2.13 2.88 -14.78
CA ASP A 97 0.74 3.30 -14.88
C ASP A 97 0.20 3.96 -13.61
N ILE A 98 1.07 4.31 -12.66
CA ILE A 98 0.75 5.12 -11.49
C ILE A 98 1.62 6.37 -11.50
N GLU A 99 1.05 7.52 -11.16
CA GLU A 99 1.72 8.81 -11.09
C GLU A 99 1.57 9.42 -9.70
N GLU A 100 2.66 9.95 -9.13
CA GLU A 100 2.62 10.69 -7.87
C GLU A 100 2.29 12.17 -8.12
N MET A 101 1.17 12.64 -7.60
CA MET A 101 0.68 14.02 -7.77
C MET A 101 1.20 14.91 -6.63
N LYS A 102 2.49 15.23 -6.65
CA LYS A 102 3.19 15.94 -5.56
C LYS A 102 2.54 17.27 -5.14
N SER A 103 1.99 18.02 -6.09
CA SER A 103 1.30 19.29 -5.83
C SER A 103 0.03 19.14 -4.99
N LYS A 104 -0.52 17.93 -4.90
CA LYS A 104 -1.74 17.62 -4.14
C LYS A 104 -1.49 16.93 -2.80
N HIS A 105 -0.23 16.73 -2.42
CA HIS A 105 0.10 16.13 -1.13
C HIS A 105 -0.34 17.02 0.04
N SER A 106 -0.76 16.39 1.13
CA SER A 106 -0.88 17.05 2.43
C SER A 106 0.20 16.52 3.36
N CYS A 107 1.24 17.31 3.60
CA CYS A 107 2.41 16.89 4.38
C CYS A 107 2.43 17.43 5.82
N GLN A 108 1.60 18.44 6.13
CA GLN A 108 1.66 19.19 7.40
C GLN A 108 0.44 19.02 8.30
N GLY A 109 -0.64 18.40 7.82
CA GLY A 109 -1.83 18.11 8.64
C GLY A 109 -1.63 16.99 9.65
N GLU A 110 -2.64 16.77 10.51
CA GLU A 110 -2.67 15.68 11.51
C GLU A 110 -2.58 14.30 10.85
N GLU A 111 -3.29 14.12 9.74
CA GLU A 111 -3.26 12.92 8.91
C GLU A 111 -2.61 13.22 7.55
N PRO A 112 -1.27 13.25 7.47
CA PRO A 112 -0.57 13.55 6.23
C PRO A 112 -0.71 12.39 5.24
N TYR A 113 -0.88 12.74 3.97
CA TYR A 113 -1.09 11.79 2.88
C TYR A 113 -0.37 12.22 1.59
N LYS A 114 -0.11 11.23 0.75
CA LYS A 114 0.35 11.42 -0.63
C LYS A 114 -0.78 11.13 -1.59
N VAL A 115 -0.75 11.75 -2.76
CA VAL A 115 -1.80 11.61 -3.77
C VAL A 115 -1.20 10.96 -5.00
N TYR A 116 -1.90 9.98 -5.54
CA TYR A 116 -1.51 9.25 -6.72
C TYR A 116 -2.66 9.22 -7.72
N ARG A 117 -2.32 9.02 -9.00
CA ARG A 117 -3.29 8.89 -10.09
C ARG A 117 -2.98 7.66 -10.92
N PHE A 118 -4.00 6.88 -11.26
CA PHE A 118 -3.89 5.84 -12.28
C PHE A 118 -3.84 6.46 -13.67
N LYS A 119 -2.86 6.06 -14.47
CA LYS A 119 -2.81 6.40 -15.89
C LYS A 119 -3.72 5.43 -16.64
N ASN A 120 -4.37 5.94 -17.68
CA ASN A 120 -5.04 5.08 -18.65
C ASN A 120 -4.03 4.06 -19.18
N LYS A 121 -4.43 2.78 -19.22
CA LYS A 121 -3.64 1.76 -19.91
C LYS A 121 -3.56 2.25 -21.36
N LYS A 122 -2.35 2.58 -21.85
CA LYS A 122 -2.18 2.73 -23.29
C LYS A 122 -2.63 1.40 -23.89
N GLY A 123 -3.66 1.46 -24.73
CA GLY A 123 -4.10 0.32 -25.54
C GLY A 123 -2.97 -0.19 -26.41
#